data_AF-A0A831UNV7-F1
#
_entry.id   AF-A0A831UNV7-F1
#
_cell.length_a   1.000
_cell.length_b   1.000
_cell.length_c   1.000
_cell.angle_alpha   90.00
_cell.angle_beta   90.00
_cell.angle_gamma   90.00
#
_symmetry.space_group_name_H-M   'P 1'
#
loop_
_entity.id
_entity.type
_entity.pdbx_description
1 polymer ?
#
loop_
_entity_poly.entity_id
_entity_poly.type
_entity_poly.pdbx_seq_one_letter_code
_entity_poly.pdbx_strand_id
1 'polypeptide(L)'
;MGRVRFCKVEIDGYGRFSKRTLELRPGLQIVVGPNEQGKTTLRCFIGDMLYGQRCSAMHRLYDPGHELRRPWQHPERYGGRLRYVLDDRREIRVTRRFNEQDEFVQVFDVTNARDITDSFDRLRNGELPFAREHLGLVKEVFLSTATIGHVTLDDLGDRNALVEVRAKLLSIADSREEMTSAEHTLAWLAERVRKMGPYQADTGDLPEARARRRQLQQERERTLAFRAEQQRTEERRRALRQSEEDLMQRRSALVEELQAIEAAQRAGRLEQVEELTEEINRANARCFTLSSRREFPLEDERTIRLAETAMAASRAQLETLQAEQAELARQLAAERERLGPDGHQPTPEISEETEQTLVELETRIAR
;
A
#
# COMPACT_ATOMS: atom_id res chain seq x y z
N MET A 1 16.71 -22.71 -40.96
CA MET A 1 15.42 -22.12 -41.36
C MET A 1 14.56 -22.12 -40.12
N GLY A 2 14.16 -20.95 -39.64
CA GLY A 2 13.43 -20.87 -38.38
C GLY A 2 12.00 -21.40 -38.55
N ARG A 3 11.49 -22.30 -37.71
CA ARG A 3 10.07 -22.66 -37.76
C ARG A 3 9.25 -21.45 -37.29
N VAL A 4 8.23 -21.12 -38.06
CA VAL A 4 7.26 -20.08 -37.73
C VAL A 4 5.89 -20.71 -37.71
N ARG A 5 5.11 -20.40 -36.68
CA ARG A 5 3.75 -20.91 -36.53
C ARG A 5 2.75 -19.78 -36.43
N PHE A 6 1.92 -19.60 -37.46
CA PHE A 6 0.79 -18.67 -37.41
C PHE A 6 -0.24 -19.14 -36.40
N CYS A 7 -0.72 -18.21 -35.58
CA CYS A 7 -1.64 -18.48 -34.47
C CYS A 7 -2.99 -17.79 -34.68
N LYS A 8 -3.00 -16.56 -35.20
CA LYS A 8 -4.23 -15.77 -35.36
C LYS A 8 -4.13 -14.80 -36.52
N VAL A 9 -5.19 -14.71 -37.31
CA VAL A 9 -5.35 -13.76 -38.41
C VAL A 9 -6.61 -12.94 -38.13
N GLU A 10 -6.46 -11.63 -38.02
CA GLU A 10 -7.57 -10.69 -37.81
C GLU A 10 -7.60 -9.73 -38.99
N ILE A 11 -8.69 -9.75 -39.75
CA ILE A 11 -8.90 -8.92 -40.95
C ILE A 11 -9.93 -7.85 -40.57
N ASP A 12 -9.47 -6.60 -40.50
CA ASP A 12 -10.36 -5.46 -40.26
C ASP A 12 -11.13 -5.13 -41.56
N GLY A 13 -10.42 -5.14 -42.70
CA GLY A 13 -10.97 -5.04 -44.05
C GLY A 13 -9.96 -5.45 -45.12
N TYR A 14 -10.33 -6.37 -46.02
CA TYR A 14 -9.48 -6.80 -47.14
C TYR A 14 -10.32 -7.49 -48.24
N GLY A 15 -10.48 -6.84 -49.41
CA GLY A 15 -11.37 -7.28 -50.48
C GLY A 15 -12.83 -7.37 -49.99
N ARG A 16 -13.42 -8.56 -50.03
CA ARG A 16 -14.76 -8.84 -49.49
C ARG A 16 -14.77 -9.15 -47.98
N PHE A 17 -13.61 -9.40 -47.37
CA PHE A 17 -13.54 -9.65 -45.93
C PHE A 17 -13.69 -8.35 -45.14
N SER A 18 -14.57 -8.37 -44.15
CA SER A 18 -14.79 -7.28 -43.20
C SER A 18 -14.97 -7.87 -41.81
N LYS A 19 -14.19 -7.39 -40.83
CA LYS A 19 -14.21 -7.82 -39.42
C LYS A 19 -14.22 -9.35 -39.24
N ARG A 20 -13.24 -10.03 -39.83
CA ARG A 20 -13.09 -11.49 -39.71
C ARG A 20 -11.91 -11.84 -38.82
N THR A 21 -12.07 -12.85 -37.98
CA THR A 21 -11.00 -13.41 -37.16
C THR A 21 -10.91 -14.91 -37.39
N LEU A 22 -9.72 -15.41 -37.63
CA LEU A 22 -9.43 -16.83 -37.82
C LEU A 22 -8.33 -17.25 -36.83
N GLU A 23 -8.63 -18.24 -36.00
CA GLU A 23 -7.66 -18.86 -35.12
C GLU A 23 -7.02 -20.06 -35.80
N LEU A 24 -5.69 -20.10 -35.80
CA LEU A 24 -4.90 -21.11 -36.46
C LEU A 24 -4.31 -22.07 -35.43
N ARG A 25 -4.74 -23.33 -35.48
CA ARG A 25 -4.26 -24.40 -34.61
C ARG A 25 -3.09 -25.17 -35.25
N PRO A 26 -2.22 -25.80 -34.44
CA PRO A 26 -1.20 -26.70 -34.96
C PRO A 26 -1.82 -27.86 -35.76
N GLY A 27 -1.11 -28.31 -36.80
CA GLY A 27 -1.55 -29.41 -37.66
C GLY A 27 -2.24 -28.94 -38.94
N LEU A 28 -2.93 -29.86 -39.62
CA LEU A 28 -3.63 -29.60 -40.86
C LEU A 28 -4.94 -28.85 -40.59
N GLN A 29 -5.11 -27.69 -41.21
CA GLN A 29 -6.33 -26.90 -41.13
C GLN A 29 -6.97 -26.79 -42.51
N ILE A 30 -8.24 -27.16 -42.62
CA ILE A 30 -8.98 -27.17 -43.89
C ILE A 30 -9.96 -26.01 -43.89
N VAL A 31 -9.75 -25.05 -44.81
CA VAL A 31 -10.68 -23.93 -45.04
C VAL A 31 -11.59 -24.27 -46.21
N VAL A 32 -12.82 -24.71 -45.88
CA VAL A 32 -13.85 -25.04 -46.88
C VAL A 32 -14.70 -23.81 -47.16
N GLY A 33 -15.13 -23.69 -48.42
CA GLY A 33 -15.89 -22.57 -48.93
C GLY A 33 -16.11 -22.74 -50.42
N PRO A 34 -17.25 -22.32 -50.97
CA PRO A 34 -17.47 -22.18 -52.40
C PRO A 34 -16.38 -21.39 -53.11
N ASN A 35 -16.26 -21.57 -54.43
CA ASN A 35 -15.40 -20.73 -55.26
C ASN A 35 -15.77 -19.26 -55.06
N GLU A 36 -14.77 -18.38 -55.14
CA GLU A 36 -14.92 -16.92 -54.97
C GLU A 36 -15.29 -16.41 -53.57
N GLN A 37 -15.35 -17.28 -52.55
CA GLN A 37 -15.51 -16.84 -51.15
C GLN A 37 -14.22 -16.29 -50.50
N GLY A 38 -13.14 -16.13 -51.26
CA GLY A 38 -11.94 -15.42 -50.81
C GLY A 38 -10.85 -16.28 -50.17
N LYS A 39 -10.77 -17.59 -50.45
CA LYS A 39 -9.64 -18.42 -49.97
C LYS A 39 -8.28 -17.92 -50.44
N THR A 40 -8.18 -17.61 -51.74
CA THR A 40 -6.98 -16.98 -52.33
C THR A 40 -6.74 -15.60 -51.73
N THR A 41 -7.81 -14.86 -51.44
CA THR A 41 -7.74 -13.54 -50.80
C THR A 41 -7.16 -13.62 -49.39
N LEU A 42 -7.52 -14.63 -48.58
CA LEU A 42 -6.93 -14.87 -47.26
C LEU A 42 -5.43 -15.15 -47.35
N ARG A 43 -5.01 -15.89 -48.37
CA ARG A 43 -3.58 -16.18 -48.63
C ARG A 43 -2.80 -14.92 -48.98
N CYS A 44 -3.34 -14.10 -49.88
CA CYS A 44 -2.76 -12.79 -50.22
C CYS A 44 -2.66 -11.89 -48.99
N PHE A 45 -3.67 -11.90 -48.11
CA PHE A 45 -3.65 -11.14 -46.87
C PHE A 45 -2.44 -11.49 -46.00
N ILE A 46 -2.16 -12.78 -45.79
CA ILE A 46 -1.00 -13.21 -44.98
C ILE A 46 0.32 -12.74 -45.62
N GLY A 47 0.46 -12.87 -46.95
CA GLY A 47 1.64 -12.39 -47.67
C GLY A 47 1.84 -10.88 -47.54
N ASP A 48 0.77 -10.10 -47.73
CA ASP A 48 0.79 -8.65 -47.61
C ASP A 48 1.03 -8.18 -46.17
N MET A 49 0.55 -8.93 -45.17
CA MET A 49 0.83 -8.66 -43.75
C MET A 49 2.31 -8.82 -43.41
N LEU A 50 3.00 -9.76 -44.05
CA LEU A 50 4.42 -10.02 -43.81
C LEU A 50 5.34 -9.08 -44.61
N TYR A 51 5.10 -8.96 -45.91
CA TYR A 51 6.04 -8.31 -46.83
C TYR A 51 5.54 -6.98 -47.40
N GLY A 52 4.31 -6.59 -47.12
CA GLY A 52 3.71 -5.39 -47.66
C GLY A 52 3.32 -5.48 -49.14
N GLN A 53 2.78 -4.39 -49.66
CA GLN A 53 2.09 -4.35 -50.96
C GLN A 53 2.87 -3.62 -52.06
N ARG A 54 4.13 -3.26 -51.81
CA ARG A 54 5.01 -2.68 -52.85
C ARG A 54 5.54 -3.76 -53.80
N CYS A 55 5.77 -3.39 -55.07
CA CYS A 55 6.27 -4.26 -56.14
C CYS A 55 7.75 -4.62 -55.99
N SER A 56 8.55 -3.75 -55.38
CA SER A 56 10.01 -3.90 -55.31
C SER A 56 10.55 -3.22 -54.07
N ALA A 57 11.69 -3.71 -53.56
CA ALA A 57 12.43 -3.08 -52.47
C ALA A 57 12.97 -1.68 -52.81
N MET A 58 13.10 -1.35 -54.11
CA MET A 58 13.66 -0.08 -54.58
C MET A 58 12.61 0.96 -54.94
N HIS A 59 11.43 0.55 -55.41
CA HIS A 59 10.40 1.46 -55.91
C HIS A 59 9.19 1.48 -55.00
N ARG A 60 8.64 2.68 -54.78
CA ARG A 60 7.39 2.88 -54.01
C ARG A 60 6.13 2.50 -54.79
N LEU A 61 6.23 1.82 -55.93
CA LEU A 61 5.05 1.43 -56.70
C LEU A 61 4.31 0.28 -55.99
N TYR A 62 2.99 0.38 -55.90
CA TYR A 62 2.14 -0.69 -55.38
C TYR A 62 1.92 -1.79 -56.41
N ASP A 63 1.80 -3.02 -55.90
CA ASP A 63 1.36 -4.17 -56.70
C ASP A 63 -0.03 -3.90 -57.28
N PRO A 64 -0.32 -4.28 -58.54
CA PRO A 64 -1.64 -4.09 -59.13
C PRO A 64 -2.78 -4.66 -58.28
N GLY A 65 -2.50 -5.66 -57.46
CA GLY A 65 -3.47 -6.23 -56.55
C GLY A 65 -3.75 -5.41 -55.29
N HIS A 66 -3.02 -4.32 -55.01
CA HIS A 66 -3.30 -3.40 -53.91
C HIS A 66 -4.70 -2.78 -54.05
N GLU A 67 -5.01 -2.21 -55.22
CA GLU A 67 -6.32 -1.65 -55.54
C GLU A 67 -7.41 -2.73 -55.57
N LEU A 68 -7.12 -3.88 -56.17
CA LEU A 68 -8.08 -5.00 -56.28
C LEU A 68 -8.52 -5.54 -54.90
N ARG A 69 -7.66 -5.42 -53.89
CA ARG A 69 -7.90 -5.94 -52.53
C ARG A 69 -8.31 -4.85 -51.56
N ARG A 70 -8.50 -3.61 -52.03
CA ARG A 70 -9.11 -2.55 -51.24
C ARG A 70 -10.55 -2.92 -50.88
N PRO A 71 -10.96 -2.77 -49.60
CA PRO A 71 -12.33 -3.07 -49.20
C PRO A 71 -13.33 -2.14 -49.88
N TRP A 72 -14.40 -2.72 -50.42
CA TRP A 72 -15.51 -1.97 -51.03
C TRP A 72 -16.31 -1.18 -49.99
N GLN A 73 -16.47 -1.77 -48.81
CA GLN A 73 -17.14 -1.16 -47.67
C GLN A 73 -16.08 -0.81 -46.64
N HIS A 74 -16.10 0.42 -46.14
CA HIS A 74 -15.16 0.94 -45.16
C HIS A 74 -13.68 0.87 -45.61
N PRO A 75 -13.27 1.59 -46.68
CA PRO A 75 -11.88 1.61 -47.14
C PRO A 75 -10.86 2.04 -46.07
N GLU A 76 -11.31 2.81 -45.07
CA GLU A 76 -10.51 3.23 -43.92
C GLU A 76 -10.06 2.06 -43.03
N ARG A 77 -10.69 0.88 -43.16
CA ARG A 77 -10.34 -0.34 -42.42
C ARG A 77 -9.41 -1.27 -43.21
N TYR A 78 -8.83 -0.82 -44.31
CA TYR A 78 -7.95 -1.65 -45.14
C TYR A 78 -6.70 -2.09 -44.38
N GLY A 79 -6.69 -3.32 -43.89
CA GLY A 79 -5.64 -3.83 -43.01
C GLY A 79 -6.10 -4.87 -42.00
N GLY A 80 -5.27 -5.12 -41.00
CA GLY A 80 -5.56 -6.06 -39.93
C GLY A 80 -4.35 -6.40 -39.07
N ARG A 81 -4.43 -7.56 -38.40
CA ARG A 81 -3.43 -8.06 -37.46
C ARG A 81 -3.08 -9.53 -37.75
N LEU A 82 -1.81 -9.87 -37.63
CA LEU A 82 -1.29 -11.24 -37.78
C LEU A 82 -0.45 -11.60 -36.56
N ARG A 83 -0.72 -12.75 -35.94
CA ARG A 83 0.06 -13.28 -34.83
C ARG A 83 0.73 -14.60 -35.19
N TYR A 84 2.01 -14.72 -34.86
CA TYR A 84 2.78 -15.93 -35.06
C TYR A 84 3.84 -16.11 -33.97
N VAL A 85 4.28 -17.36 -33.80
CA VAL A 85 5.32 -17.74 -32.85
C VAL A 85 6.58 -18.14 -33.61
N LEU A 86 7.72 -17.60 -33.19
CA LEU A 86 9.06 -17.91 -33.70
C LEU A 86 9.65 -19.14 -33.00
N ASP A 87 10.76 -19.65 -33.52
CA ASP A 87 11.50 -20.79 -32.96
C ASP A 87 11.98 -20.59 -31.52
N ASP A 88 12.36 -19.36 -31.19
CA ASP A 88 12.77 -18.96 -29.84
C ASP A 88 11.57 -18.77 -28.88
N ARG A 89 10.38 -19.20 -29.31
CA ARG A 89 9.10 -19.12 -28.59
C ARG A 89 8.55 -17.71 -28.39
N ARG A 90 9.14 -16.68 -29.00
CA ARG A 90 8.56 -15.34 -28.98
C ARG A 90 7.29 -15.27 -29.83
N GLU A 91 6.23 -14.71 -29.26
CA GLU A 91 4.99 -14.39 -29.96
C GLU A 91 5.10 -12.96 -30.53
N ILE A 92 4.97 -12.86 -31.85
CA ILE A 92 5.00 -11.60 -32.57
C ILE A 92 3.60 -11.27 -33.07
N ARG A 93 3.18 -10.03 -32.86
CA ARG A 93 1.98 -9.44 -33.44
C ARG A 93 2.35 -8.34 -34.41
N VAL A 94 1.95 -8.51 -35.66
CA VAL A 94 2.07 -7.50 -36.70
C VAL A 94 0.71 -6.84 -36.90
N THR A 95 0.67 -5.50 -36.87
CA THR A 95 -0.49 -4.69 -37.23
C THR A 95 -0.14 -3.89 -38.47
N ARG A 96 -0.98 -3.95 -39.52
CA ARG A 96 -0.79 -3.15 -40.74
C ARG A 96 -2.08 -2.48 -41.19
N ARG A 97 -1.95 -1.26 -41.72
CA ARG A 97 -2.96 -0.56 -42.52
C ARG A 97 -2.36 -0.27 -43.89
N PHE A 98 -3.11 -0.58 -44.93
CA PHE A 98 -2.70 -0.47 -46.33
C PHE A 98 -3.35 0.74 -47.04
N ASN A 99 -4.18 1.50 -46.34
CA ASN A 99 -4.78 2.72 -46.88
C ASN A 99 -3.69 3.76 -47.15
N GLU A 100 -3.57 4.26 -48.38
CA GLU A 100 -2.49 5.17 -48.78
C GLU A 100 -2.45 6.47 -47.97
N GLN A 101 -3.61 6.91 -47.46
CA GLN A 101 -3.74 8.11 -46.64
C GLN A 101 -3.31 7.90 -45.18
N ASP A 102 -3.24 6.65 -44.72
CA ASP A 102 -2.96 6.25 -43.33
C ASP A 102 -2.21 4.91 -43.31
N GLU A 103 -1.12 4.82 -44.06
CA GLU A 103 -0.30 3.61 -44.14
C GLU A 103 0.45 3.43 -42.81
N PHE A 104 0.31 2.26 -42.20
CA PHE A 104 0.86 2.00 -40.87
C PHE A 104 1.37 0.57 -40.79
N VAL A 105 2.52 0.38 -40.14
CA VAL A 105 3.05 -0.93 -39.79
C VAL A 105 3.63 -0.87 -38.38
N GLN A 106 3.25 -1.85 -37.57
CA GLN A 106 3.79 -2.06 -36.24
C GLN A 106 4.10 -3.53 -36.04
N VAL A 107 5.27 -3.81 -35.48
CA VAL A 107 5.73 -5.14 -35.08
C VAL A 107 5.92 -5.13 -33.57
N PHE A 108 5.09 -5.89 -32.85
CA PHE A 108 5.09 -5.93 -31.40
C PHE A 108 5.48 -7.32 -30.92
N ASP A 109 6.49 -7.40 -30.06
CA ASP A 109 6.87 -8.60 -29.31
C ASP A 109 5.93 -8.74 -28.12
N VAL A 110 4.97 -9.65 -28.23
CA VAL A 110 3.94 -9.89 -27.21
C VAL A 110 4.56 -10.56 -25.98
N THR A 111 5.55 -11.45 -26.18
CA THR A 111 6.21 -12.17 -25.09
C THR A 111 6.99 -11.22 -24.18
N ASN A 112 7.69 -10.24 -24.76
CA ASN A 112 8.48 -9.26 -24.01
C ASN A 112 7.75 -7.93 -23.78
N ALA A 113 6.48 -7.84 -24.17
CA ALA A 113 5.65 -6.63 -24.08
C ALA A 113 6.33 -5.36 -24.64
N ARG A 114 6.99 -5.48 -25.80
CA ARG A 114 7.80 -4.40 -26.38
C ARG A 114 7.48 -4.18 -27.85
N ASP A 115 7.41 -2.91 -28.26
CA ASP A 115 7.41 -2.53 -29.66
C ASP A 115 8.83 -2.68 -30.24
N ILE A 116 8.95 -3.47 -31.31
CA ILE A 116 10.20 -3.75 -32.01
C ILE A 116 10.19 -3.19 -33.44
N THR A 117 9.24 -2.33 -33.78
CA THR A 117 9.13 -1.75 -35.14
C THR A 117 10.41 -1.03 -35.56
N ASP A 118 11.00 -0.25 -34.64
CA ASP A 118 12.20 0.56 -34.91
C ASP A 118 13.51 -0.26 -34.86
N SER A 119 13.46 -1.56 -34.57
CA SER A 119 14.66 -2.41 -34.67
C SER A 119 14.98 -2.85 -36.09
N PHE A 120 14.11 -2.55 -37.06
CA PHE A 120 14.27 -2.94 -38.45
C PHE A 120 14.51 -1.71 -39.33
N ASP A 121 15.56 -1.77 -40.16
CA ASP A 121 15.86 -0.71 -41.11
C ASP A 121 14.83 -0.72 -42.25
N ARG A 122 14.17 0.42 -42.47
CA ARG A 122 13.22 0.57 -43.58
C ARG A 122 13.93 0.45 -44.92
N LEU A 123 13.31 -0.26 -45.84
CA LEU A 123 13.73 -0.34 -47.23
C LEU A 123 13.52 1.01 -47.93
N ARG A 124 14.15 1.21 -49.11
CA ARG A 124 13.99 2.44 -49.90
C ARG A 124 12.55 2.71 -50.32
N ASN A 125 11.77 1.64 -50.50
CA ASN A 125 10.33 1.70 -50.78
C ASN A 125 9.46 2.05 -49.55
N GLY A 126 10.05 2.20 -48.35
CA GLY A 126 9.35 2.52 -47.09
C GLY A 126 8.87 1.31 -46.28
N GLU A 127 8.93 0.11 -46.86
CA GLU A 127 8.51 -1.14 -46.22
C GLU A 127 9.49 -1.60 -45.13
N LEU A 128 8.95 -2.31 -44.15
CA LEU A 128 9.72 -2.86 -43.05
C LEU A 128 10.06 -4.33 -43.31
N PRO A 129 11.34 -4.72 -43.47
CA PRO A 129 11.73 -6.07 -43.89
C PRO A 129 11.76 -7.11 -42.75
N PHE A 130 10.97 -6.91 -41.68
CA PHE A 130 10.99 -7.79 -40.49
C PHE A 130 10.72 -9.27 -40.83
N ALA A 131 9.86 -9.56 -41.82
CA ALA A 131 9.52 -10.92 -42.19
C ALA A 131 10.71 -11.67 -42.79
N ARG A 132 11.62 -10.97 -43.49
CA ARG A 132 12.85 -11.56 -44.03
C ARG A 132 13.77 -12.00 -42.89
N GLU A 133 13.88 -11.19 -41.84
CA GLU A 133 14.71 -11.50 -40.68
C GLU A 133 14.12 -12.63 -39.83
N HIS A 134 12.80 -12.61 -39.63
CA HIS A 134 12.09 -13.61 -38.83
C HIS A 134 11.96 -14.97 -39.52
N LEU A 135 11.57 -15.00 -40.81
CA LEU A 135 11.31 -16.25 -41.55
C LEU A 135 12.54 -16.73 -42.34
N GLY A 136 13.51 -15.84 -42.61
CA GLY A 136 14.64 -16.14 -43.50
C GLY A 136 14.25 -16.26 -44.98
N LEU A 137 13.03 -15.86 -45.34
CA LEU A 137 12.49 -15.96 -46.70
C LEU A 137 12.20 -14.57 -47.27
N VAL A 138 12.51 -14.37 -48.55
CA VAL A 138 12.07 -13.20 -49.32
C VAL A 138 10.62 -13.37 -49.78
N LYS A 139 9.94 -12.28 -50.14
CA LYS A 139 8.51 -12.24 -50.49
C LYS A 139 8.15 -13.28 -51.57
N GLU A 140 8.97 -13.33 -52.61
CA GLU A 140 8.77 -14.21 -53.78
C GLU A 140 8.88 -15.68 -53.39
N VAL A 141 9.86 -16.02 -52.55
CA VAL A 141 10.08 -17.38 -52.06
C VAL A 141 8.96 -17.79 -51.11
N PHE A 142 8.50 -16.91 -50.23
CA PHE A 142 7.36 -17.18 -49.36
C PHE A 142 6.09 -17.45 -50.18
N LEU A 143 5.77 -16.60 -51.15
CA LEU A 143 4.61 -16.76 -52.03
C LEU A 143 4.70 -18.00 -52.93
N SER A 144 5.90 -18.48 -53.24
CA SER A 144 6.09 -19.67 -54.09
C SER A 144 6.17 -20.98 -53.28
N THR A 145 6.68 -20.93 -52.06
CA THR A 145 7.06 -22.13 -51.27
C THR A 145 6.14 -22.36 -50.07
N ALA A 146 5.77 -21.29 -49.36
CA ALA A 146 4.89 -21.39 -48.19
C ALA A 146 3.41 -21.42 -48.59
N THR A 147 3.11 -21.18 -49.87
CA THR A 147 1.75 -21.16 -50.41
C THR A 147 1.67 -21.90 -51.74
N ILE A 148 1.11 -23.11 -51.73
CA ILE A 148 0.70 -23.80 -52.97
C ILE A 148 -0.56 -23.09 -53.47
N GLY A 149 -0.49 -22.55 -54.70
CA GLY A 149 -1.58 -21.82 -55.32
C GLY A 149 -2.58 -22.71 -56.04
N HIS A 150 -3.75 -22.15 -56.41
CA HIS A 150 -4.73 -22.86 -57.23
C HIS A 150 -4.20 -23.10 -58.66
N VAL A 151 -3.44 -22.15 -59.21
CA VAL A 151 -2.75 -22.29 -60.51
C VAL A 151 -1.75 -23.44 -60.46
N THR A 152 -1.02 -23.57 -59.34
CA THR A 152 -0.07 -24.66 -59.14
C THR A 152 -0.75 -26.01 -58.98
N LEU A 153 -2.01 -26.09 -58.56
CA LEU A 153 -2.71 -27.38 -58.35
C LEU A 153 -3.23 -28.01 -59.65
N ASP A 154 -3.72 -27.21 -60.60
CA ASP A 154 -4.09 -27.72 -61.94
C ASP A 154 -2.84 -28.16 -62.72
N ASP A 155 -1.71 -27.47 -62.52
CA ASP A 155 -0.41 -27.87 -63.09
C ASP A 155 0.29 -28.99 -62.28
N LEU A 156 -0.01 -29.20 -60.99
CA LEU A 156 0.66 -30.22 -60.15
C LEU A 156 0.36 -31.67 -60.58
N GLY A 157 -0.69 -31.87 -61.39
CA GLY A 157 -0.95 -33.15 -62.05
C GLY A 157 0.07 -33.46 -63.16
N ASP A 158 0.79 -32.45 -63.63
CA ASP A 158 1.79 -32.55 -64.69
C ASP A 158 3.20 -32.50 -64.06
N ARG A 159 4.07 -33.44 -64.44
CA ARG A 159 5.45 -33.50 -63.91
C ARG A 159 6.23 -32.19 -64.16
N ASN A 160 5.74 -31.34 -65.05
CA ASN A 160 6.31 -30.05 -65.42
C ASN A 160 6.11 -28.94 -64.38
N ALA A 161 5.10 -28.97 -63.51
CA ALA A 161 4.91 -27.92 -62.50
C ALA A 161 5.93 -27.99 -61.36
N LEU A 162 6.30 -29.21 -60.97
CA LEU A 162 7.42 -29.43 -60.06
C LEU A 162 8.74 -29.02 -60.71
N VAL A 163 8.88 -29.18 -62.04
CA VAL A 163 10.02 -28.66 -62.79
C VAL A 163 10.00 -27.15 -62.82
N GLU A 164 8.84 -26.49 -62.92
CA GLU A 164 8.75 -25.03 -62.94
C GLU A 164 8.97 -24.41 -61.56
N VAL A 165 8.41 -24.99 -60.48
CA VAL A 165 8.73 -24.58 -59.09
C VAL A 165 10.19 -24.85 -58.77
N ARG A 166 10.73 -26.00 -59.19
CA ARG A 166 12.16 -26.30 -59.08
C ARG A 166 12.99 -25.35 -59.93
N ALA A 167 12.55 -24.98 -61.13
CA ALA A 167 13.23 -24.05 -62.02
C ALA A 167 13.12 -22.60 -61.52
N LYS A 168 12.08 -22.23 -60.77
CA LYS A 168 11.96 -20.90 -60.14
C LYS A 168 12.75 -20.84 -58.84
N LEU A 169 12.78 -21.93 -58.07
CA LEU A 169 13.69 -22.08 -56.92
C LEU A 169 15.15 -22.15 -57.38
N LEU A 170 15.42 -22.82 -58.50
CA LEU A 170 16.73 -22.85 -59.16
C LEU A 170 17.01 -21.53 -59.83
N SER A 171 16.07 -20.79 -60.43
CA SER A 171 16.33 -19.46 -60.97
C SER A 171 16.51 -18.43 -59.86
N ILE A 172 16.03 -18.72 -58.64
CA ILE A 172 16.27 -17.94 -57.42
C ILE A 172 17.60 -18.32 -56.76
N ALA A 173 18.00 -19.60 -56.82
CA ALA A 173 19.34 -20.05 -56.47
C ALA A 173 20.38 -19.53 -57.48
N ASP A 174 20.05 -19.58 -58.76
CA ASP A 174 20.78 -19.03 -59.90
C ASP A 174 20.71 -17.51 -59.89
N SER A 175 19.66 -16.83 -59.42
CA SER A 175 19.72 -15.36 -59.21
C SER A 175 20.42 -14.98 -57.90
N ARG A 176 20.73 -15.95 -57.04
CA ARG A 176 21.80 -15.86 -56.04
C ARG A 176 23.18 -16.08 -56.67
N GLU A 177 23.26 -16.62 -57.89
CA GLU A 177 24.47 -16.86 -58.69
C GLU A 177 24.66 -15.84 -59.85
N GLU A 178 23.61 -15.17 -60.35
CA GLU A 178 23.64 -14.15 -61.41
C GLU A 178 23.69 -12.74 -60.84
N MET A 179 23.31 -12.54 -59.56
CA MET A 179 23.69 -11.36 -58.80
C MET A 179 25.02 -11.54 -58.07
N THR A 180 25.99 -12.17 -58.73
CA THR A 180 27.31 -11.57 -58.87
C THR A 180 28.15 -12.45 -59.79
N SER A 181 28.48 -11.95 -61.00
CA SER A 181 29.76 -12.29 -61.62
C SER A 181 30.81 -12.30 -60.52
N ALA A 182 31.59 -13.37 -60.39
CA ALA A 182 32.64 -13.45 -59.39
C ALA A 182 33.54 -12.19 -59.44
N GLU A 183 33.69 -11.56 -60.61
CA GLU A 183 34.40 -10.29 -60.77
C GLU A 183 33.63 -9.10 -60.17
N HIS A 184 32.30 -9.05 -60.24
CA HIS A 184 31.51 -8.04 -59.53
C HIS A 184 31.46 -8.29 -58.01
N THR A 185 31.41 -9.54 -57.54
CA THR A 185 31.57 -9.83 -56.09
C THR A 185 32.95 -9.46 -55.62
N LEU A 186 34.00 -9.80 -56.39
CA LEU A 186 35.38 -9.48 -56.05
C LEU A 186 35.62 -7.98 -56.12
N ALA A 187 35.05 -7.26 -57.10
CA ALA A 187 35.14 -5.80 -57.19
C ALA A 187 34.36 -5.11 -56.06
N TRP A 188 33.16 -5.60 -55.73
CA TRP A 188 32.38 -5.09 -54.60
C TRP A 188 33.08 -5.39 -53.25
N LEU A 189 33.61 -6.61 -53.07
CA LEU A 189 34.39 -7.00 -51.89
C LEU A 189 35.69 -6.19 -51.80
N ALA A 190 36.41 -6.00 -52.90
CA ALA A 190 37.62 -5.18 -52.96
C ALA A 190 37.33 -3.71 -52.65
N GLU A 191 36.24 -3.15 -53.18
CA GLU A 191 35.79 -1.79 -52.86
C GLU A 191 35.32 -1.68 -51.40
N ARG A 192 34.66 -2.72 -50.86
CA ARG A 192 34.29 -2.77 -49.44
C ARG A 192 35.52 -2.85 -48.55
N VAL A 193 36.50 -3.68 -48.89
CA VAL A 193 37.79 -3.80 -48.18
C VAL A 193 38.58 -2.50 -48.27
N ARG A 194 38.55 -1.82 -49.43
CA ARG A 194 39.18 -0.50 -49.62
C ARG A 194 38.50 0.58 -48.77
N LYS A 195 37.17 0.60 -48.69
CA LYS A 195 36.40 1.51 -47.82
C LYS A 195 36.58 1.22 -46.33
N MET A 196 36.67 -0.05 -45.96
CA MET A 196 36.97 -0.46 -44.59
C MET A 196 38.42 -0.12 -44.18
N GLY A 197 39.32 0.01 -45.16
CA GLY A 197 40.76 0.19 -44.94
C GLY A 197 41.41 -1.09 -44.38
N PRO A 198 42.75 -1.20 -44.39
CA PRO A 198 43.42 -2.29 -43.69
C PRO A 198 43.07 -2.25 -42.20
N TYR A 199 43.07 -3.41 -41.54
CA TYR A 199 42.63 -3.59 -40.14
C TYR A 199 43.34 -2.64 -39.13
N GLN A 200 44.49 -2.08 -39.53
CA GLN A 200 45.36 -1.15 -38.79
C GLN A 200 45.39 0.28 -39.36
N ALA A 201 44.59 0.63 -40.37
CA ALA A 201 44.55 2.00 -40.88
C ALA A 201 43.94 2.98 -39.87
N ASP A 202 44.45 4.21 -39.86
CA ASP A 202 43.95 5.32 -39.02
C ASP A 202 42.78 6.10 -39.66
N THR A 203 42.42 5.79 -40.91
CA THR A 203 41.40 6.53 -41.68
C THR A 203 40.47 5.58 -42.42
N GLY A 204 39.14 5.74 -42.26
CA GLY A 204 38.10 4.93 -42.88
C GLY A 204 36.95 4.57 -41.93
N ASP A 205 35.97 3.80 -42.43
CA ASP A 205 34.73 3.48 -41.71
C ASP A 205 34.97 2.58 -40.48
N LEU A 206 35.99 1.72 -40.50
CA LEU A 206 36.25 0.73 -39.45
C LEU A 206 36.88 1.37 -38.18
N PRO A 207 37.88 2.26 -38.27
CA PRO A 207 38.34 3.06 -37.13
C PRO A 207 37.22 3.92 -36.51
N GLU A 208 36.36 4.54 -37.31
CA GLU A 208 35.24 5.35 -36.84
C GLU A 208 34.21 4.49 -36.08
N ALA A 209 33.83 3.33 -36.63
CA ALA A 209 32.96 2.38 -35.94
C ALA A 209 33.57 1.86 -34.63
N ARG A 210 34.89 1.64 -34.58
CA ARG A 210 35.61 1.25 -33.35
C ARG A 210 35.64 2.38 -32.33
N ALA A 211 35.89 3.61 -32.76
CA ALA A 211 35.85 4.80 -31.91
C ALA A 211 34.44 5.00 -31.34
N ARG A 212 33.41 4.86 -32.17
CA ARG A 212 32.01 4.90 -31.75
C ARG A 212 31.66 3.79 -30.78
N ARG A 213 32.13 2.56 -31.02
CA ARG A 213 31.95 1.43 -30.08
C ARG A 213 32.63 1.71 -28.74
N ARG A 214 33.86 2.23 -28.75
CA ARG A 214 34.57 2.62 -27.51
C ARG A 214 33.82 3.72 -26.76
N GLN A 215 33.33 4.73 -27.47
CA GLN A 215 32.53 5.80 -26.88
C GLN A 215 31.25 5.24 -26.24
N LEU A 216 30.48 4.42 -26.96
CA LEU A 216 29.27 3.79 -26.45
C LEU A 216 29.56 2.85 -25.27
N GLN A 217 30.70 2.16 -25.26
CA GLN A 217 31.14 1.36 -24.12
C GLN A 217 31.43 2.24 -22.90
N GLN A 218 32.14 3.35 -23.06
CA GLN A 218 32.39 4.31 -21.97
C GLN A 218 31.10 4.95 -21.45
N GLU A 219 30.17 5.34 -22.33
CA GLU A 219 28.86 5.86 -21.96
C GLU A 219 28.05 4.83 -21.17
N ARG A 220 28.06 3.56 -21.60
CA ARG A 220 27.43 2.45 -20.87
C ARG A 220 28.04 2.26 -19.49
N GLU A 221 29.36 2.24 -19.37
CA GLU A 221 30.05 2.10 -18.09
C GLU A 221 29.72 3.24 -17.13
N ARG A 222 29.74 4.49 -17.60
CA ARG A 222 29.30 5.67 -16.83
C ARG A 222 27.85 5.55 -16.38
N THR A 223 26.97 5.13 -17.27
CA THR A 223 25.54 4.95 -16.95
C THR A 223 25.33 3.87 -15.90
N LEU A 224 26.08 2.76 -15.97
CA LEU A 224 26.02 1.69 -14.97
C LEU A 224 26.56 2.16 -13.61
N ALA A 225 27.67 2.89 -13.59
CA ALA A 225 28.22 3.46 -12.37
C ALA A 225 27.24 4.44 -11.70
N PHE A 226 26.63 5.33 -12.48
CA PHE A 226 25.61 6.26 -11.99
C PHE A 226 24.39 5.54 -11.44
N ARG A 227 23.91 4.48 -12.11
CA ARG A 227 22.79 3.66 -11.60
C ARG A 227 23.13 3.00 -10.27
N ALA A 228 24.35 2.47 -10.12
CA ALA A 228 24.79 1.86 -8.87
C ALA A 228 24.87 2.89 -7.73
N GLU A 229 25.34 4.11 -8.02
CA GLU A 229 25.39 5.21 -7.06
C GLU A 229 23.97 5.67 -6.66
N GLN A 230 23.05 5.79 -7.61
CA GLN A 230 21.65 6.10 -7.32
C GLN A 230 20.99 5.04 -6.45
N GLN A 231 21.24 3.77 -6.73
CA GLN A 231 20.70 2.68 -5.91
C GLN A 231 21.21 2.76 -4.46
N ARG A 232 22.53 2.96 -4.26
CA ARG A 232 23.11 3.16 -2.91
C ARG A 232 22.52 4.37 -2.19
N THR A 233 22.32 5.46 -2.91
CA THR A 233 21.72 6.68 -2.36
C THR A 233 20.28 6.45 -1.95
N GLU A 234 19.49 5.72 -2.76
CA GLU A 234 18.11 5.37 -2.47
C GLU A 234 18.00 4.42 -1.28
N GLU A 235 18.88 3.42 -1.17
CA GLU A 235 18.97 2.53 -0.01
C GLU A 235 19.29 3.32 1.27
N ARG A 236 20.27 4.24 1.21
CA ARG A 236 20.60 5.10 2.35
C ARG A 236 19.46 6.03 2.74
N ARG A 237 18.74 6.57 1.76
CA ARG A 237 17.55 7.41 1.98
C ARG A 237 16.43 6.64 2.66
N ARG A 238 16.20 5.38 2.27
CA ARG A 238 15.22 4.50 2.91
C ARG A 238 15.58 4.19 4.37
N ALA A 239 16.85 3.85 4.62
CA ALA A 239 17.33 3.61 5.98
C ALA A 239 17.19 4.85 6.88
N LEU A 240 17.52 6.04 6.35
CA LEU A 240 17.34 7.29 7.08
C LEU A 240 15.87 7.60 7.39
N ARG A 241 14.94 7.34 6.44
CA ARG A 241 13.50 7.50 6.68
C ARG A 241 12.98 6.57 7.77
N GLN A 242 13.39 5.31 7.76
CA GLN A 242 13.02 4.36 8.81
C GLN A 242 13.52 4.85 10.18
N SER A 243 14.78 5.29 10.25
CA SER A 243 15.33 5.86 11.48
C SER A 243 14.59 7.12 11.94
N GLU A 244 14.11 7.96 11.01
CA GLU A 244 13.33 9.15 11.33
C GLU A 244 11.94 8.77 11.89
N GLU A 245 11.27 7.80 11.29
CA GLU A 245 9.99 7.26 11.77
C GLU A 245 10.13 6.65 13.18
N ASP A 246 11.16 5.84 13.41
CA ASP A 246 11.45 5.25 14.73
C ASP A 246 11.71 6.32 15.79
N LEU A 247 12.49 7.36 15.45
CA LEU A 247 12.76 8.47 16.35
C LEU A 247 11.51 9.30 16.64
N MET A 248 10.62 9.50 15.65
CA MET A 248 9.35 10.19 15.85
C MET A 248 8.43 9.41 16.79
N GLN A 249 8.33 8.08 16.63
CA GLN A 249 7.57 7.22 17.54
C GLN A 249 8.14 7.24 18.95
N ARG A 250 9.47 7.20 19.08
CA ARG A 250 10.14 7.30 20.38
C ARG A 250 9.85 8.64 21.05
N ARG A 251 9.88 9.73 20.26
CA ARG A 251 9.57 11.08 20.75
C ARG A 251 8.12 11.18 21.22
N SER A 252 7.16 10.65 20.47
CA SER A 252 5.74 10.70 20.87
C SER A 252 5.51 9.94 22.17
N ALA A 253 6.08 8.75 22.32
CA ALA A 253 5.98 7.96 23.56
C ALA A 253 6.56 8.72 24.76
N LEU A 254 7.75 9.33 24.61
CA LEU A 254 8.36 10.13 25.68
C LEU A 254 7.53 11.37 26.04
N VAL A 255 6.87 12.00 25.06
CA VAL A 255 5.98 13.13 25.33
C VAL A 255 4.74 12.68 26.11
N GLU A 256 4.15 11.54 25.78
CA GLU A 256 3.02 10.98 26.52
C GLU A 256 3.41 10.60 27.96
N GLU A 257 4.58 9.98 28.15
CA GLU A 257 5.12 9.69 29.48
C GLU A 257 5.35 10.96 30.30
N LEU A 258 5.93 12.00 29.70
CA LEU A 258 6.15 13.28 30.38
C LEU A 258 4.82 13.92 30.80
N GLN A 259 3.82 13.92 29.92
CA GLN A 259 2.49 14.46 30.23
C GLN A 259 1.82 13.71 31.38
N ALA A 260 1.97 12.38 31.44
CA ALA A 260 1.45 11.57 32.53
C ALA A 260 2.13 11.90 33.86
N ILE A 261 3.45 12.06 33.86
CA ILE A 261 4.23 12.45 35.06
C ILE A 261 3.81 13.85 35.52
N GLU A 262 3.70 14.82 34.62
CA GLU A 262 3.27 16.18 34.97
C GLU A 262 1.84 16.22 35.51
N ALA A 263 0.94 15.41 34.96
CA ALA A 263 -0.43 15.30 35.45
C ALA A 263 -0.47 14.73 36.87
N ALA A 264 0.30 13.67 37.14
CA ALA A 264 0.42 13.08 38.47
C ALA A 264 1.00 14.07 39.49
N GLN A 265 2.04 14.82 39.12
CA GLN A 265 2.61 15.86 39.98
C GLN A 265 1.62 17.01 40.25
N ARG A 266 0.80 17.38 39.27
CA ARG A 266 -0.25 18.38 39.45
C ARG A 266 -1.36 17.88 40.39
N ALA A 267 -1.77 16.63 40.24
CA ALA A 267 -2.75 16.00 41.13
C ALA A 267 -2.24 15.95 42.58
N GLY A 268 -1.00 15.48 42.81
CA GLY A 268 -0.42 15.45 44.15
C GLY A 268 -0.24 16.83 44.78
N ARG A 269 0.09 17.86 44.00
CA ARG A 269 0.12 19.25 44.48
C ARG A 269 -1.27 19.77 44.87
N LEU A 270 -2.31 19.38 44.14
CA LEU A 270 -3.68 19.77 44.42
C LEU A 270 -4.18 19.12 45.72
N GLU A 271 -3.89 17.84 45.92
CA GLU A 271 -4.19 17.10 47.16
C GLU A 271 -3.51 17.77 48.38
N GLN A 272 -2.22 18.12 48.28
CA GLN A 272 -1.52 18.85 49.35
C GLN A 272 -2.16 20.21 49.67
N VAL A 273 -2.62 20.94 48.64
CA VAL A 273 -3.30 22.24 48.83
C VAL A 273 -4.65 22.04 49.50
N GLU A 274 -5.41 21.00 49.14
CA GLU A 274 -6.68 20.65 49.77
C GLU A 274 -6.48 20.29 51.26
N GLU A 275 -5.49 19.44 51.57
CA GLU A 275 -5.14 19.09 52.96
C GLU A 275 -4.78 20.34 53.79
N LEU A 276 -3.90 21.19 53.28
CA LEU A 276 -3.51 22.43 53.97
C LEU A 276 -4.70 23.38 54.13
N THR A 277 -5.59 23.45 53.15
CA THR A 277 -6.80 24.28 53.23
C THR A 277 -7.73 23.76 54.32
N GLU A 278 -7.92 22.44 54.43
CA GLU A 278 -8.66 21.84 55.53
C GLU A 278 -8.01 22.13 56.90
N GLU A 279 -6.69 22.01 57.00
CA GLU A 279 -5.97 22.32 58.25
C GLU A 279 -6.14 23.79 58.65
N ILE A 280 -6.01 24.71 57.70
CA ILE A 280 -6.26 26.15 57.91
C ILE A 280 -7.70 26.38 58.35
N ASN A 281 -8.68 25.74 57.70
CA ASN A 281 -10.09 25.86 58.08
C ASN A 281 -10.35 25.33 59.49
N ARG A 282 -9.77 24.18 59.87
CA ARG A 282 -9.83 23.64 61.24
C ARG A 282 -9.14 24.56 62.24
N ALA A 283 -8.01 25.16 61.90
CA ALA A 283 -7.32 26.14 62.74
C ALA A 283 -8.15 27.42 62.91
N ASN A 284 -8.70 27.96 61.83
CA ASN A 284 -9.57 29.14 61.85
C ASN A 284 -10.84 28.90 62.67
N ALA A 285 -11.49 27.74 62.52
CA ALA A 285 -12.65 27.37 63.35
C ALA A 285 -12.28 27.34 64.84
N ARG A 286 -11.13 26.75 65.21
CA ARG A 286 -10.62 26.77 66.59
C ARG A 286 -10.38 28.19 67.08
N CYS A 287 -9.69 29.02 66.30
CA CYS A 287 -9.45 30.43 66.63
C CYS A 287 -10.77 31.21 66.80
N PHE A 288 -11.78 30.95 65.96
CA PHE A 288 -13.10 31.56 66.07
C PHE A 288 -13.81 31.15 67.36
N THR A 289 -13.79 29.86 67.74
CA THR A 289 -14.37 29.42 69.04
C THR A 289 -13.69 30.08 70.25
N LEU A 290 -12.39 30.35 70.15
CA LEU A 290 -11.60 31.00 71.19
C LEU A 290 -11.64 32.54 71.11
N SER A 291 -12.27 33.11 70.08
CA SER A 291 -12.30 34.57 69.87
C SER A 291 -13.01 35.33 70.99
N SER A 292 -13.97 34.69 71.66
CA SER A 292 -14.65 35.22 72.85
C SER A 292 -13.71 35.41 74.05
N ARG A 293 -12.54 34.76 74.03
CA ARG A 293 -11.50 34.84 75.07
C ARG A 293 -10.32 35.72 74.66
N ARG A 294 -10.42 36.43 73.53
CA ARG A 294 -9.31 37.23 72.97
C ARG A 294 -8.97 38.46 73.82
N GLU A 295 -9.96 39.02 74.51
CA GLU A 295 -9.80 40.15 75.44
C GLU A 295 -9.67 39.69 76.91
N PHE A 296 -9.36 38.41 77.15
CA PHE A 296 -9.26 37.89 78.50
C PHE A 296 -8.10 38.56 79.27
N PRO A 297 -8.36 39.20 80.44
CA PRO A 297 -7.32 39.87 81.21
C PRO A 297 -6.35 38.85 81.82
N LEU A 298 -5.16 38.73 81.25
CA LEU A 298 -4.11 37.82 81.76
C LEU A 298 -3.52 38.27 83.10
N GLU A 299 -3.73 39.53 83.50
CA GLU A 299 -3.22 40.08 84.77
C GLU A 299 -3.89 39.47 86.01
N ASP A 300 -5.10 38.92 85.85
CA ASP A 300 -5.89 38.28 86.92
C ASP A 300 -5.67 36.77 87.06
N GLU A 301 -4.65 36.21 86.40
CA GLU A 301 -4.42 34.75 86.36
C GLU A 301 -4.31 34.14 87.77
N ARG A 302 -3.65 34.83 88.71
CA ARG A 302 -3.55 34.37 90.10
C ARG A 302 -4.91 34.29 90.78
N THR A 303 -5.75 35.31 90.56
CA THR A 303 -7.10 35.42 91.13
C THR A 303 -8.00 34.31 90.58
N ILE A 304 -7.89 34.02 89.30
CA ILE A 304 -8.61 32.93 88.62
C ILE A 304 -8.16 31.56 89.13
N ARG A 305 -6.85 31.30 89.23
CA ARG A 305 -6.34 30.03 89.79
C ARG A 305 -6.80 29.80 91.23
N LEU A 306 -6.79 30.85 92.04
CA LEU A 306 -7.33 30.78 93.41
C LEU A 306 -8.82 30.43 93.40
N ALA A 307 -9.62 31.08 92.56
CA ALA A 307 -11.04 30.77 92.41
C ALA A 307 -11.29 29.34 91.90
N GLU A 308 -10.48 28.83 90.96
CA GLU A 308 -10.57 27.45 90.47
C GLU A 308 -10.28 26.43 91.57
N THR A 309 -9.22 26.63 92.35
CA THR A 309 -8.90 25.74 93.48
C THR A 309 -10.00 25.73 94.54
N ALA A 310 -10.58 26.90 94.84
CA ALA A 310 -11.72 27.00 95.75
C ALA A 310 -12.97 26.31 95.18
N MET A 311 -13.26 26.46 93.89
CA MET A 311 -14.37 25.75 93.24
C MET A 311 -14.17 24.23 93.22
N ALA A 312 -12.95 23.76 92.97
CA ALA A 312 -12.62 22.34 92.99
C ALA A 312 -12.81 21.75 94.40
N ALA A 313 -12.36 22.46 95.45
CA ALA A 313 -12.59 22.07 96.83
C ALA A 313 -14.09 22.02 97.17
N SER A 314 -14.86 23.03 96.78
CA SER A 314 -16.32 23.06 96.98
C SER A 314 -17.05 21.94 96.24
N ARG A 315 -16.61 21.58 95.01
CA ARG A 315 -17.19 20.43 94.27
C ARG A 315 -16.90 19.10 94.95
N ALA A 316 -15.66 18.86 95.38
CA ALA A 316 -15.30 17.65 96.11
C ALA A 316 -16.08 17.52 97.42
N GLN A 317 -16.30 18.64 98.11
CA GLN A 317 -17.12 18.67 99.31
C GLN A 317 -18.59 18.36 99.01
N LEU A 318 -19.13 18.88 97.90
CA LEU A 318 -20.49 18.59 97.46
C LEU A 318 -20.66 17.11 97.07
N GLU A 319 -19.71 16.52 96.37
CA GLU A 319 -19.71 15.08 96.05
C GLU A 319 -19.68 14.21 97.32
N THR A 320 -18.88 14.60 98.31
CA THR A 320 -18.82 13.91 99.60
C THR A 320 -20.15 14.00 100.34
N LEU A 321 -20.75 15.20 100.42
CA LEU A 321 -22.06 15.41 101.05
C LEU A 321 -23.19 14.68 100.31
N GLN A 322 -23.14 14.60 98.98
CA GLN A 322 -24.09 13.82 98.18
C GLN A 322 -23.95 12.32 98.44
N ALA A 323 -22.71 11.82 98.58
CA ALA A 323 -22.46 10.43 98.95
C ALA A 323 -22.99 10.12 100.36
N GLU A 324 -22.75 11.01 101.32
CA GLU A 324 -23.30 10.91 102.69
C GLU A 324 -24.83 10.93 102.69
N GLN A 325 -25.45 11.83 101.92
CA GLN A 325 -26.90 11.89 101.79
C GLN A 325 -27.46 10.60 101.17
N ALA A 326 -26.79 10.02 100.17
CA ALA A 326 -27.19 8.76 99.56
C ALA A 326 -27.00 7.55 100.50
N GLU A 327 -25.98 7.59 101.37
CA GLU A 327 -25.77 6.62 102.45
C GLU A 327 -26.91 6.70 103.48
N LEU A 328 -27.20 7.91 103.98
CA LEU A 328 -28.28 8.18 104.94
C LEU A 328 -29.66 7.82 104.37
N ALA A 329 -29.91 8.11 103.09
CA ALA A 329 -31.15 7.72 102.41
C ALA A 329 -31.28 6.20 102.31
N ARG A 330 -30.18 5.48 102.05
CA ARG A 330 -30.15 4.01 102.06
C ARG A 330 -30.40 3.44 103.46
N GLN A 331 -29.81 4.04 104.49
CA GLN A 331 -30.04 3.64 105.88
C GLN A 331 -31.50 3.88 106.31
N LEU A 332 -32.07 5.03 105.98
CA LEU A 332 -33.50 5.33 106.20
C LEU A 332 -34.41 4.36 105.44
N ALA A 333 -34.09 4.02 104.20
CA ALA A 333 -34.85 3.04 103.43
C ALA A 333 -34.76 1.63 104.06
N ALA A 334 -33.57 1.21 104.49
CA ALA A 334 -33.37 -0.06 105.18
C ALA A 334 -34.07 -0.11 106.54
N GLU A 335 -34.07 0.98 107.32
CA GLU A 335 -34.83 1.06 108.57
C GLU A 335 -36.35 1.03 108.30
N ARG A 336 -36.84 1.74 107.28
CA ARG A 336 -38.25 1.67 106.86
C ARG A 336 -38.67 0.28 106.42
N GLU A 337 -37.80 -0.45 105.73
CA GLU A 337 -38.04 -1.84 105.30
C GLU A 337 -38.01 -2.81 106.49
N ARG A 338 -37.12 -2.57 107.46
CA ARG A 338 -37.01 -3.35 108.71
C ARG A 338 -38.18 -3.13 109.67
N LEU A 339 -38.76 -1.92 109.65
CA LEU A 339 -39.91 -1.54 110.47
C LEU A 339 -41.26 -1.96 109.86
N GLY A 340 -41.30 -2.40 108.59
CA GLY A 340 -42.52 -2.88 107.92
C GLY A 340 -43.62 -1.81 107.80
N PRO A 341 -44.73 -2.09 107.08
CA PRO A 341 -45.82 -1.11 106.90
C PRO A 341 -46.53 -0.68 108.20
N ASP A 342 -46.21 -1.29 109.35
CA ASP A 342 -46.74 -0.93 110.68
C ASP A 342 -45.75 -0.18 111.59
N GLY A 343 -44.52 0.10 111.11
CA GLY A 343 -43.58 0.97 111.82
C GLY A 343 -43.85 2.47 111.66
N HIS A 344 -44.90 2.79 110.91
CA HIS A 344 -45.59 4.07 110.95
C HIS A 344 -46.86 3.93 111.78
N GLN A 345 -46.74 3.47 113.02
CA GLN A 345 -47.54 4.15 114.02
C GLN A 345 -46.94 5.57 114.08
N PRO A 346 -47.71 6.64 113.77
CA PRO A 346 -47.48 7.84 114.56
C PRO A 346 -47.46 7.33 115.99
N THR A 347 -46.47 7.70 116.80
CA THR A 347 -46.65 7.68 118.26
C THR A 347 -48.11 8.05 118.50
N PRO A 348 -48.95 7.17 119.09
CA PRO A 348 -50.35 7.50 119.27
C PRO A 348 -50.37 8.90 119.88
N GLU A 349 -51.14 9.81 119.28
CA GLU A 349 -51.46 11.06 119.96
C GLU A 349 -51.78 10.67 121.40
N ILE A 350 -51.01 11.21 122.33
CA ILE A 350 -51.20 10.95 123.75
C ILE A 350 -52.69 11.22 123.99
N SER A 351 -53.46 10.20 124.43
CA SER A 351 -54.88 10.39 124.70
C SER A 351 -55.02 11.55 125.70
N GLU A 352 -56.01 12.42 125.52
CA GLU A 352 -56.25 13.57 126.42
C GLU A 352 -56.29 13.15 127.90
N GLU A 353 -56.70 11.92 128.20
CA GLU A 353 -56.65 11.36 129.56
C GLU A 353 -55.22 11.19 130.10
N THR A 354 -54.26 10.78 129.26
CA THR A 354 -52.84 10.67 129.61
C THR A 354 -52.13 12.00 129.74
N GLU A 355 -52.48 13.02 128.95
CA GLU A 355 -51.99 14.40 129.16
C GLU A 355 -52.55 15.00 130.46
N GLN A 356 -53.84 14.77 130.76
CA GLN A 356 -54.43 15.20 132.04
C GLN A 356 -53.75 14.49 133.23
N THR A 357 -53.43 13.20 133.12
CA THR A 357 -52.72 12.46 134.18
C THR A 357 -51.27 12.95 134.36
N LEU A 358 -50.59 13.36 133.28
CA LEU A 358 -49.24 13.93 133.35
C LEU A 358 -49.25 15.32 134.01
N VAL A 359 -50.22 16.16 133.66
CA VAL A 359 -50.43 17.48 134.29
C VAL A 359 -50.84 17.35 135.77
N GLU A 360 -51.65 16.36 136.13
CA GLU A 360 -51.95 16.05 137.54
C GLU A 360 -50.73 15.53 138.31
N LEU A 361 -49.84 14.76 137.69
CA LEU A 361 -48.61 14.27 138.31
C LEU A 361 -47.53 15.37 138.41
N GLU A 362 -47.39 16.24 137.42
CA GLU A 362 -46.50 17.40 137.48
C GLU A 362 -46.95 18.43 138.53
N THR A 363 -48.26 18.65 138.69
CA THR A 363 -48.78 19.51 139.78
C THR A 363 -48.61 18.87 141.17
N ARG A 364 -48.49 17.53 141.26
CA ARG A 364 -48.20 16.80 142.50
C ARG A 364 -46.72 16.77 142.86
N ILE A 365 -45.84 16.92 141.88
CA ILE A 365 -44.37 17.03 142.04
C ILE A 365 -43.94 18.50 142.25
N ALA A 366 -44.78 19.47 141.87
CA ALA A 366 -44.58 20.91 142.11
C ALA A 366 -45.17 21.46 143.43
N ARG A 367 -45.58 20.57 144.35
CA ARG A 367 -45.78 20.86 145.78
C ARG A 367 -44.69 20.18 146.59
#